data_AF-A0A961B129-F1
#
_entry.id   AF-A0A961B129-F1
#
_cell.length_a   1.000
_cell.length_b   1.000
_cell.length_c   1.000
_cell.angle_alpha   90.00
_cell.angle_beta   90.00
_cell.angle_gamma   90.00
#
_symmetry.space_group_name_H-M   'P 1'
#
loop_
_entity.id
_entity.type
_entity.pdbx_description
1 polymer ?
#
loop_
_entity_poly.entity_id
_entity_poly.type
_entity_poly.pdbx_seq_one_letter_code
_entity_poly.pdbx_strand_id
1 'polypeptide(L)'
;EIAIVLENWSGIEDDHNLLVSKLARDEGAWVPKRAALEKERLQSIAKANGEITAYTPAFNKQKSEAEAAQKQRIAAADKAFKDYDAQLPAKVAEWEKTLTVERLWTRWQPLKPKEVAATGGFKTEVRADASVLASGGKTNVDYTLTIDVPKGAASTFTGFMIEALPDDALPGFGPGINENGNFVVTEFQAEVTAASADPKAKPKPAPLKFVNAMADHNQSNFDVKAAINGNVDRNDRAWAVAGQERRPHWARFQLDKPLKIGDQGATITVKILCRYSNGDYPLGCFRVWGTDSSRPLDLGLPAGFSQALALAPAERSDAQKAFVQAYVRDQDVEYLKRKQTLAQEKRPLPADPRMEELKAALVMAERPVTDDPALVGLRADVDQSIQQAANRRLTAAQDLTWALINNAAFLFNR
;
A
#
# COMPACT_ATOMS: atom_id res chain seq x y z
N GLU A 1 -59.36 -41.56 -12.62
CA GLU A 1 -57.90 -41.72 -12.43
C GLU A 1 -57.18 -42.03 -13.74
N ILE A 2 -57.39 -43.19 -14.39
CA ILE A 2 -56.76 -43.52 -15.69
C ILE A 2 -57.03 -42.46 -16.78
N ALA A 3 -58.27 -41.96 -16.88
CA ALA A 3 -58.63 -40.92 -17.85
C ALA A 3 -57.90 -39.58 -17.61
N ILE A 4 -57.69 -39.20 -16.34
CA ILE A 4 -56.98 -37.98 -15.96
C ILE A 4 -55.47 -38.11 -16.26
N VAL A 5 -54.90 -39.30 -16.06
CA VAL A 5 -53.50 -39.58 -16.41
C VAL A 5 -53.29 -39.52 -17.93
N LEU A 6 -54.24 -40.04 -18.72
CA LEU A 6 -54.21 -39.94 -20.17
C LEU A 6 -54.38 -38.50 -20.67
N GLU A 7 -55.25 -37.70 -20.03
CA GLU A 7 -55.44 -36.27 -20.30
C GLU A 7 -54.18 -35.45 -19.98
N ASN A 8 -53.51 -35.74 -18.86
CA ASN A 8 -52.22 -35.14 -18.51
C ASN A 8 -51.10 -35.52 -19.51
N TRP A 9 -51.13 -36.74 -20.06
CA TRP A 9 -50.17 -37.15 -21.09
C TRP A 9 -50.36 -36.40 -22.40
N SER A 10 -51.60 -36.09 -22.81
CA SER A 10 -51.86 -35.20 -23.94
C SER A 10 -51.40 -33.77 -23.65
N GLY A 11 -51.58 -33.26 -22.43
CA GLY A 11 -51.09 -31.93 -22.04
C GLY A 11 -49.58 -31.75 -22.19
N ILE A 12 -48.78 -32.76 -21.76
CA ILE A 12 -47.32 -32.74 -21.92
C ILE A 12 -46.91 -32.69 -23.40
N GLU A 13 -47.64 -33.39 -24.27
CA GLU A 13 -47.39 -33.42 -25.71
C GLU A 13 -47.79 -32.11 -26.40
N ASP A 14 -48.92 -31.53 -26.01
CA ASP A 14 -49.39 -30.24 -26.52
C ASP A 14 -48.46 -29.08 -26.10
N ASP A 15 -48.04 -29.05 -24.83
CA ASP A 15 -47.07 -28.08 -24.31
C ASP A 15 -45.71 -28.21 -25.00
N HIS A 16 -45.25 -29.44 -25.22
CA HIS A 16 -44.03 -29.71 -25.98
C HIS A 16 -44.14 -29.15 -27.41
N ASN A 17 -45.21 -29.47 -28.11
CA ASN A 17 -45.43 -29.00 -29.49
C ASN A 17 -45.54 -27.47 -29.56
N LEU A 18 -46.14 -26.84 -28.54
CA LEU A 18 -46.22 -25.39 -28.42
C LEU A 18 -44.84 -24.76 -28.21
N LEU A 19 -44.02 -25.31 -27.31
CA LEU A 19 -42.65 -24.84 -27.03
C LEU A 19 -41.76 -24.99 -28.26
N VAL A 20 -41.81 -26.14 -28.95
CA VAL A 20 -41.06 -26.38 -30.19
C VAL A 20 -41.49 -25.39 -31.28
N SER A 21 -42.79 -25.19 -31.46
CA SER A 21 -43.32 -24.23 -32.44
C SER A 21 -42.92 -22.79 -32.11
N LYS A 22 -42.89 -22.42 -30.83
CA LYS A 22 -42.44 -21.11 -30.36
C LYS A 22 -40.95 -20.93 -30.58
N LEU A 23 -40.13 -21.93 -30.23
CA LEU A 23 -38.69 -21.90 -30.45
C LEU A 23 -38.37 -21.74 -31.94
N ALA A 24 -39.02 -22.51 -32.82
CA ALA A 24 -38.81 -22.41 -34.26
C ALA A 24 -39.10 -21.00 -34.81
N ARG A 25 -40.17 -20.34 -34.32
CA ARG A 25 -40.48 -18.95 -34.68
C ARG A 25 -39.44 -17.97 -34.15
N ASP A 26 -39.08 -18.07 -32.87
CA ASP A 26 -38.17 -17.14 -32.21
C ASP A 26 -36.73 -17.29 -32.74
N GLU A 27 -36.29 -18.51 -33.08
CA GLU A 27 -35.04 -18.77 -33.82
C GLU A 27 -35.07 -18.13 -35.21
N GLY A 28 -36.16 -18.33 -35.96
CA GLY A 28 -36.34 -17.73 -37.28
C GLY A 28 -36.30 -16.20 -37.25
N ALA A 29 -36.86 -15.58 -36.21
CA ALA A 29 -36.81 -14.13 -35.98
C ALA A 29 -35.43 -13.65 -35.47
N TRP A 30 -34.72 -14.49 -34.71
CA TRP A 30 -33.40 -14.16 -34.16
C TRP A 30 -32.32 -14.13 -35.23
N VAL A 31 -32.32 -15.06 -36.19
CA VAL A 31 -31.29 -15.14 -37.25
C VAL A 31 -31.05 -13.79 -37.96
N PRO A 32 -32.07 -13.09 -38.53
CA PRO A 32 -31.86 -11.80 -39.18
C PRO A 32 -31.50 -10.68 -38.19
N LYS A 33 -32.03 -10.70 -36.96
CA LYS A 33 -31.69 -9.73 -35.91
C LYS A 33 -30.22 -9.85 -35.50
N ARG A 34 -29.74 -11.08 -35.27
CA ARG A 34 -28.33 -11.38 -34.97
C ARG A 34 -27.42 -10.96 -36.12
N ALA A 35 -27.79 -11.23 -37.36
CA ALA A 35 -27.03 -10.81 -38.53
C ALA A 35 -26.93 -9.27 -38.63
N ALA A 36 -28.00 -8.54 -38.32
CA ALA A 36 -27.99 -7.08 -38.28
C ALA A 36 -27.07 -6.54 -37.17
N LEU A 37 -27.18 -7.08 -35.95
CA LEU A 37 -26.31 -6.73 -34.83
C LEU A 37 -24.84 -7.03 -35.13
N GLU A 38 -24.55 -8.15 -35.78
CA GLU A 38 -23.19 -8.52 -36.16
C GLU A 38 -22.63 -7.57 -37.22
N LYS A 39 -23.47 -7.14 -38.18
CA LYS A 39 -23.09 -6.10 -39.14
C LYS A 39 -22.79 -4.77 -38.46
N GLU A 40 -23.62 -4.32 -37.52
CA GLU A 40 -23.40 -3.10 -36.74
C GLU A 40 -22.11 -3.18 -35.91
N ARG A 41 -21.84 -4.35 -35.32
CA ARG A 41 -20.60 -4.64 -34.59
C ARG A 41 -19.38 -4.48 -35.49
N LEU A 42 -19.38 -5.12 -36.67
CA LEU A 42 -18.29 -5.01 -37.64
C LEU A 42 -18.09 -3.58 -38.15
N GLN A 43 -19.17 -2.84 -38.38
CA GLN A 43 -19.11 -1.41 -38.73
C GLN A 43 -18.50 -0.56 -37.62
N SER A 44 -18.87 -0.84 -36.37
CA SER A 44 -18.33 -0.16 -35.19
C SER A 44 -16.84 -0.42 -35.00
N ILE A 45 -16.39 -1.67 -35.21
CA ILE A 45 -14.97 -2.04 -35.21
C ILE A 45 -14.22 -1.30 -36.33
N ALA A 46 -14.75 -1.30 -37.55
CA ALA A 46 -14.13 -0.62 -38.68
C ALA A 46 -14.00 0.89 -38.43
N LYS A 47 -15.04 1.51 -37.86
CA LYS A 47 -15.03 2.91 -37.45
C LYS A 47 -13.96 3.18 -36.38
N ALA A 48 -13.95 2.40 -35.29
CA ALA A 48 -12.98 2.57 -34.21
C ALA A 48 -11.53 2.41 -34.70
N ASN A 49 -11.25 1.41 -35.53
CA ASN A 49 -9.95 1.23 -36.16
C ASN A 49 -9.58 2.40 -37.08
N GLY A 50 -10.54 2.93 -37.83
CA GLY A 50 -10.35 4.13 -38.65
C GLY A 50 -9.99 5.35 -37.82
N GLU A 51 -10.68 5.58 -36.70
CA GLU A 51 -10.41 6.69 -35.79
C GLU A 51 -9.03 6.56 -35.11
N ILE A 52 -8.64 5.36 -34.67
CA ILE A 52 -7.29 5.07 -34.15
C ILE A 52 -6.24 5.37 -35.23
N THR A 53 -6.43 4.87 -36.44
CA THR A 53 -5.50 5.07 -37.56
C THR A 53 -5.35 6.55 -37.89
N ALA A 54 -6.46 7.29 -37.95
CA ALA A 54 -6.48 8.72 -38.24
C ALA A 54 -5.78 9.54 -37.15
N TYR A 55 -5.90 9.13 -35.88
CA TYR A 55 -5.29 9.83 -34.75
C TYR A 55 -3.81 9.45 -34.51
N THR A 56 -3.39 8.26 -34.96
CA THR A 56 -2.03 7.72 -34.73
C THR A 56 -0.91 8.69 -35.10
N PRO A 57 -0.93 9.41 -36.25
CA PRO A 57 0.12 10.38 -36.58
C PRO A 57 0.23 11.53 -35.57
N ALA A 58 -0.92 12.05 -35.11
CA ALA A 58 -0.96 13.13 -34.11
C ALA A 58 -0.45 12.62 -32.75
N PHE A 59 -0.89 11.44 -32.33
CA PHE A 59 -0.38 10.77 -31.12
C PHE A 59 1.14 10.58 -31.15
N ASN A 60 1.68 10.03 -32.25
CA ASN A 60 3.11 9.79 -32.39
C ASN A 60 3.91 11.09 -32.34
N LYS A 61 3.41 12.16 -32.98
CA LYS A 61 4.02 13.48 -32.92
C LYS A 61 4.04 14.03 -31.48
N GLN A 62 2.88 14.03 -30.81
CA GLN A 62 2.77 14.52 -29.44
C GLN A 62 3.66 13.72 -28.47
N LYS A 63 3.67 12.39 -28.61
CA LYS A 63 4.54 11.51 -27.83
C LYS A 63 6.01 11.86 -28.02
N SER A 64 6.46 12.01 -29.27
CA SER A 64 7.85 12.36 -29.58
C SER A 64 8.24 13.74 -29.02
N GLU A 65 7.37 14.74 -29.16
CA GLU A 65 7.58 16.08 -28.60
C GLU A 65 7.64 16.05 -27.07
N ALA A 66 6.76 15.28 -26.42
CA ALA A 66 6.73 15.11 -24.96
C ALA A 66 7.98 14.38 -24.44
N GLU A 67 8.44 13.33 -25.13
CA GLU A 67 9.68 12.60 -24.82
C GLU A 67 10.91 13.50 -24.98
N ALA A 68 10.99 14.30 -26.05
CA ALA A 68 12.06 15.27 -26.26
C ALA A 68 12.08 16.34 -25.15
N ALA A 69 10.92 16.88 -24.79
CA ALA A 69 10.78 17.86 -23.71
C ALA A 69 11.15 17.25 -22.34
N GLN A 70 10.73 16.02 -22.07
CA GLN A 70 11.11 15.32 -20.84
C GLN A 70 12.61 15.09 -20.77
N LYS A 71 13.25 14.67 -21.86
CA LYS A 71 14.71 14.50 -21.93
C LYS A 71 15.45 15.80 -21.58
N GLN A 72 14.97 16.94 -22.06
CA GLN A 72 15.53 18.25 -21.71
C GLN A 72 15.35 18.58 -20.22
N ARG A 73 14.15 18.33 -19.65
CA ARG A 73 13.90 18.56 -18.22
C ARG A 73 14.74 17.65 -17.33
N ILE A 74 14.88 16.36 -17.69
CA ILE A 74 15.78 15.42 -16.99
C ILE A 74 17.22 15.93 -17.03
N ALA A 75 17.72 16.36 -18.19
CA ALA A 75 19.09 16.88 -18.31
C ALA A 75 19.30 18.14 -17.46
N ALA A 76 18.33 19.06 -17.45
CA ALA A 76 18.38 20.25 -16.61
C ALA A 76 18.35 19.92 -15.10
N ALA A 77 17.46 19.02 -14.69
CA ALA A 77 17.34 18.57 -13.30
C ALA A 77 18.59 17.81 -12.84
N ASP A 78 19.16 16.96 -13.69
CA ASP A 78 20.39 16.21 -13.40
C ASP A 78 21.58 17.15 -13.24
N LYS A 79 21.71 18.15 -14.12
CA LYS A 79 22.73 19.19 -13.97
C LYS A 79 22.53 19.98 -12.67
N ALA A 80 21.32 20.44 -12.40
CA ALA A 80 21.00 21.20 -11.20
C ALA A 80 21.25 20.41 -9.90
N PHE A 81 21.02 19.09 -9.93
CA PHE A 81 21.32 18.18 -8.84
C PHE A 81 22.83 18.01 -8.66
N LYS A 82 23.58 17.70 -9.71
CA LYS A 82 25.04 17.53 -9.66
C LYS A 82 25.79 18.80 -9.25
N ASP A 83 25.36 19.96 -9.77
CA ASP A 83 25.94 21.25 -9.40
C ASP A 83 25.76 21.55 -7.90
N TYR A 84 24.65 21.11 -7.30
CA TYR A 84 24.39 21.26 -5.87
C TYR A 84 25.10 20.20 -5.03
N ASP A 85 25.13 18.94 -5.49
CA ASP A 85 25.88 17.84 -4.86
C ASP A 85 27.38 18.19 -4.73
N ALA A 86 27.96 18.84 -5.75
CA ALA A 86 29.33 19.35 -5.72
C ALA A 86 29.58 20.42 -4.62
N GLN A 87 28.53 21.07 -4.10
CA GLN A 87 28.62 22.06 -3.03
C GLN A 87 28.49 21.42 -1.63
N LEU A 88 28.15 20.13 -1.53
CA LEU A 88 27.99 19.45 -0.24
C LEU A 88 29.20 19.58 0.68
N PRO A 89 30.47 19.50 0.23
CA PRO A 89 31.62 19.70 1.12
C PRO A 89 31.62 21.07 1.81
N ALA A 90 31.23 22.13 1.08
CA ALA A 90 31.09 23.47 1.67
C ALA A 90 29.91 23.54 2.65
N LYS A 91 28.79 22.88 2.33
CA LYS A 91 27.62 22.78 3.21
C LYS A 91 27.93 22.02 4.51
N VAL A 92 28.75 20.97 4.45
CA VAL A 92 29.25 20.26 5.63
C VAL A 92 30.04 21.22 6.52
N ALA A 93 30.96 22.00 5.94
CA ALA A 93 31.74 22.97 6.69
C ALA A 93 30.88 24.10 7.30
N GLU A 94 29.80 24.53 6.62
CA GLU A 94 28.81 25.47 7.16
C GLU A 94 28.02 24.84 8.32
N TRP A 95 27.53 23.62 8.13
CA TRP A 95 26.76 22.89 9.13
C TRP A 95 27.57 22.62 10.41
N GLU A 96 28.85 22.27 10.29
CA GLU A 96 29.72 22.03 11.46
C GLU A 96 29.84 23.27 12.36
N LYS A 97 29.78 24.48 11.80
CA LYS A 97 29.78 25.73 12.58
C LYS A 97 28.50 25.94 13.39
N THR A 98 27.43 25.23 13.06
CA THR A 98 26.15 25.29 13.78
C THR A 98 26.07 24.28 14.93
N LEU A 99 27.08 23.41 15.09
CA LEU A 99 27.09 22.41 16.14
C LEU A 99 27.26 23.06 17.51
N THR A 100 26.34 22.76 18.40
CA THR A 100 26.47 23.11 19.82
C THR A 100 26.99 21.92 20.60
N VAL A 101 27.60 22.19 21.76
CA VAL A 101 28.18 21.18 22.63
C VAL A 101 27.11 20.18 23.10
N GLU A 102 25.88 20.64 23.33
CA GLU A 102 24.75 19.80 23.74
C GLU A 102 24.43 18.74 22.68
N ARG A 103 24.53 19.10 21.39
CA ARG A 103 24.29 18.19 20.27
C ARG A 103 25.30 17.04 20.20
N LEU A 104 26.50 17.23 20.78
CA LEU A 104 27.54 16.20 20.85
C LEU A 104 27.36 15.22 22.02
N TRP A 105 26.62 15.61 23.06
CA TRP A 105 26.44 14.81 24.27
C TRP A 105 25.34 13.76 24.14
N THR A 106 24.28 14.05 23.39
CA THR A 106 23.24 13.05 23.09
C THR A 106 23.61 12.28 21.83
N ARG A 107 23.91 10.98 22.01
CA ARG A 107 24.37 10.09 20.95
C ARG A 107 23.29 9.07 20.62
N TRP A 108 22.89 9.03 19.36
CA TRP A 108 21.87 8.11 18.87
C TRP A 108 22.51 6.91 18.17
N GLN A 109 22.14 5.71 18.59
CA GLN A 109 22.56 4.45 18.00
C GLN A 109 21.42 3.89 17.14
N PRO A 110 21.66 3.56 15.86
CA PRO A 110 20.61 3.00 15.03
C PRO A 110 20.27 1.60 15.53
N LEU A 111 19.00 1.34 15.76
CA LEU A 111 18.49 0.06 16.21
C LEU A 111 17.97 -0.72 15.01
N LYS A 112 18.87 -1.45 14.35
CA LYS A 112 18.52 -2.23 13.16
C LYS A 112 17.57 -3.38 13.54
N PRO A 113 16.33 -3.41 13.00
CA PRO A 113 15.45 -4.53 13.21
C PRO A 113 16.00 -5.77 12.51
N LYS A 114 15.87 -6.92 13.15
CA LYS A 114 16.08 -8.22 12.51
C LYS A 114 14.91 -8.58 11.61
N GLU A 115 13.71 -8.22 12.05
CA GLU A 115 12.45 -8.49 11.36
C GLU A 115 11.48 -7.34 11.61
N VAL A 116 10.63 -7.08 10.61
CA VAL A 116 9.50 -6.17 10.73
C VAL A 116 8.26 -6.87 10.21
N ALA A 117 7.24 -6.98 11.04
CA ALA A 117 5.90 -7.40 10.64
C ALA A 117 5.03 -6.16 10.45
N ALA A 118 4.12 -6.21 9.48
CA ALA A 118 3.15 -5.15 9.23
C ALA A 118 1.76 -5.74 8.98
N THR A 119 0.72 -5.09 9.50
CA THR A 119 -0.69 -5.45 9.20
C THR A 119 -1.11 -4.90 7.83
N GLY A 120 -2.37 -5.06 7.42
CA GLY A 120 -2.92 -4.32 6.26
C GLY A 120 -2.34 -4.67 4.89
N GLY A 121 -1.68 -5.83 4.74
CA GLY A 121 -1.07 -6.26 3.47
C GLY A 121 0.22 -5.52 3.10
N PHE A 122 0.78 -4.75 4.03
CA PHE A 122 2.06 -4.07 3.81
C PHE A 122 3.22 -5.07 3.74
N LYS A 123 4.13 -4.80 2.81
CA LYS A 123 5.46 -5.43 2.76
C LYS A 123 6.48 -4.47 3.34
N THR A 124 7.49 -5.00 4.02
CA THR A 124 8.57 -4.21 4.64
C THR A 124 9.93 -4.71 4.20
N GLU A 125 10.84 -3.78 3.92
CA GLU A 125 12.24 -4.03 3.60
C GLU A 125 13.13 -3.37 4.65
N VAL A 126 13.93 -4.15 5.38
CA VAL A 126 14.96 -3.61 6.28
C VAL A 126 16.26 -3.41 5.48
N ARG A 127 16.74 -2.18 5.42
CA ARG A 127 17.90 -1.78 4.62
C ARG A 127 19.20 -1.79 5.42
N ALA A 128 20.32 -1.61 4.71
CA ALA A 128 21.66 -1.65 5.29
C ALA A 128 21.88 -0.57 6.35
N ASP A 129 21.30 0.61 6.16
CA ASP A 129 21.35 1.78 7.05
C ASP A 129 20.37 1.72 8.23
N ALA A 130 19.76 0.55 8.48
CA ALA A 130 18.73 0.29 9.49
C ALA A 130 17.37 0.96 9.23
N SER A 131 17.17 1.61 8.08
CA SER A 131 15.83 2.08 7.69
C SER A 131 14.93 0.91 7.27
N VAL A 132 13.63 1.13 7.40
CA VAL A 132 12.55 0.24 7.00
C VAL A 132 11.75 0.96 5.92
N LEU A 133 11.66 0.38 4.73
CA LEU A 133 10.75 0.84 3.68
C LEU A 133 9.51 -0.06 3.65
N ALA A 134 8.34 0.55 3.76
CA ALA A 134 7.04 -0.10 3.62
C ALA A 134 6.44 0.14 2.22
N SER A 135 5.73 -0.85 1.69
CA SER A 135 5.09 -0.79 0.36
C SER A 135 3.86 -1.70 0.26
N GLY A 136 3.11 -1.57 -0.83
CA GLY A 136 2.03 -2.49 -1.21
C GLY A 136 0.68 -2.26 -0.52
N GLY A 137 0.67 -1.75 0.72
CA GLY A 137 -0.55 -1.37 1.42
C GLY A 137 -0.95 0.08 1.18
N LYS A 138 -2.24 0.39 1.38
CA LYS A 138 -2.82 1.75 1.27
C LYS A 138 -3.72 2.12 2.45
N THR A 139 -3.81 1.26 3.46
CA THR A 139 -4.68 1.46 4.62
C THR A 139 -3.85 1.79 5.86
N ASN A 140 -4.52 2.02 6.99
CA ASN A 140 -3.90 1.96 8.30
C ASN A 140 -3.05 0.70 8.51
N VAL A 141 -1.98 0.84 9.29
CA VAL A 141 -0.94 -0.18 9.50
C VAL A 141 -0.41 -0.12 10.92
N ASP A 142 -0.09 -1.29 11.46
CA ASP A 142 0.72 -1.43 12.66
C ASP A 142 2.01 -2.15 12.31
N TYR A 143 3.14 -1.52 12.61
CA TYR A 143 4.46 -2.11 12.48
C TYR A 143 4.88 -2.75 13.80
N THR A 144 5.41 -3.97 13.75
CA THR A 144 6.09 -4.62 14.88
C THR A 144 7.52 -4.93 14.47
N LEU A 145 8.48 -4.24 15.08
CA LEU A 145 9.91 -4.36 14.81
C LEU A 145 10.53 -5.21 15.92
N THR A 146 11.28 -6.25 15.53
CA THR A 146 12.03 -7.09 16.47
C THR A 146 13.52 -6.75 16.36
N ILE A 147 14.09 -6.23 17.44
CA ILE A 147 15.49 -5.75 17.50
C ILE A 147 16.24 -6.60 18.54
N ASP A 148 17.28 -7.29 18.10
CA ASP A 148 18.14 -8.08 18.99
C ASP A 148 19.28 -7.21 19.53
N VAL A 149 19.42 -7.17 20.87
CA VAL A 149 20.60 -6.65 21.56
C VAL A 149 21.51 -7.84 21.88
N PRO A 150 22.67 -7.96 21.22
CA PRO A 150 23.46 -9.18 21.27
C PRO A 150 24.11 -9.41 22.64
N LYS A 151 24.44 -10.68 22.91
CA LYS A 151 25.22 -11.09 24.07
C LYS A 151 26.59 -10.36 24.07
N GLY A 152 27.05 -9.94 25.24
CA GLY A 152 28.30 -9.20 25.43
C GLY A 152 28.20 -7.71 25.09
N ALA A 153 27.00 -7.22 24.79
CA ALA A 153 26.73 -5.79 24.56
C ALA A 153 25.84 -5.23 25.67
N ALA A 154 26.35 -5.21 26.91
CA ALA A 154 25.68 -4.49 27.99
C ALA A 154 25.33 -3.07 27.52
N SER A 155 24.05 -2.73 27.60
CA SER A 155 23.50 -1.51 27.00
C SER A 155 22.56 -0.85 27.98
N THR A 156 22.57 0.48 28.00
CA THR A 156 21.57 1.28 28.70
C THR A 156 20.81 2.11 27.69
N PHE A 157 19.48 2.13 27.79
CA PHE A 157 18.65 3.04 27.01
C PHE A 157 17.87 3.96 27.95
N THR A 158 17.93 5.25 27.71
CA THR A 158 17.15 6.29 28.40
C THR A 158 16.04 6.84 27.51
N GLY A 159 16.11 6.61 26.20
CA GLY A 159 15.08 6.98 25.26
C GLY A 159 15.26 6.35 23.88
N PHE A 160 14.22 6.54 23.06
CA PHE A 160 14.11 6.05 21.70
C PHE A 160 13.76 7.19 20.76
N MET A 161 14.02 7.02 19.46
CA MET A 161 13.62 7.98 18.44
C MET A 161 13.12 7.26 17.19
N ILE A 162 12.00 7.72 16.64
CA ILE A 162 11.61 7.45 15.25
C ILE A 162 12.19 8.57 14.39
N GLU A 163 12.93 8.21 13.37
CA GLU A 163 13.30 9.09 12.26
C GLU A 163 12.45 8.70 11.05
N ALA A 164 11.60 9.61 10.60
CA ALA A 164 10.77 9.48 9.41
C ALA A 164 11.56 10.06 8.22
N LEU A 165 11.75 9.27 7.16
CA LEU A 165 12.68 9.56 6.06
C LEU A 165 11.96 9.76 4.73
N PRO A 166 12.19 10.86 3.98
CA PRO A 166 11.73 10.95 2.60
C PRO A 166 12.44 9.92 1.71
N ASP A 167 11.71 9.32 0.78
CA ASP A 167 12.25 8.25 -0.09
C ASP A 167 11.66 8.35 -1.50
N ASP A 168 12.49 8.12 -2.52
CA ASP A 168 12.10 8.22 -3.93
C ASP A 168 11.25 7.05 -4.43
N ALA A 169 11.23 5.93 -3.71
CA ALA A 169 10.30 4.83 -3.96
C ALA A 169 8.88 5.15 -3.50
N LEU A 170 8.67 6.18 -2.66
CA LEU A 170 7.37 6.56 -2.14
C LEU A 170 6.63 7.53 -3.08
N PRO A 171 5.28 7.40 -3.25
CA PRO A 171 4.49 8.22 -4.16
C PRO A 171 4.70 9.74 -4.01
N GLY A 172 4.72 10.23 -2.77
CA GLY A 172 4.85 11.66 -2.46
C GLY A 172 6.26 12.17 -2.20
N PHE A 173 7.29 11.30 -2.22
CA PHE A 173 8.66 11.57 -1.75
C PHE A 173 8.80 12.03 -0.30
N GLY A 174 7.71 12.07 0.46
CA GLY A 174 7.77 12.27 1.90
C GLY A 174 7.92 10.94 2.64
N PRO A 175 8.01 10.96 3.97
CA PRO A 175 8.14 9.76 4.76
C PRO A 175 6.87 8.92 4.84
N GLY A 176 5.70 9.46 4.50
CA GLY A 176 4.46 8.71 4.39
C GLY A 176 4.24 8.10 3.00
N ILE A 177 3.42 7.05 2.94
CA ILE A 177 3.16 6.30 1.68
C ILE A 177 2.21 7.06 0.75
N ASN A 178 1.39 7.95 1.26
CA ASN A 178 0.43 8.69 0.46
C ASN A 178 1.09 9.64 -0.53
N GLU A 179 0.33 10.09 -1.54
CA GLU A 179 0.81 11.01 -2.57
C GLU A 179 1.25 12.38 -2.02
N ASN A 180 0.71 12.80 -0.87
CA ASN A 180 1.17 14.02 -0.20
C ASN A 180 2.43 13.81 0.65
N GLY A 181 2.83 12.56 0.91
CA GLY A 181 4.01 12.21 1.71
C GLY A 181 3.83 12.34 3.23
N ASN A 182 2.61 12.63 3.72
CA ASN A 182 2.34 12.76 5.16
C ASN A 182 2.02 11.39 5.79
N PHE A 183 2.19 11.30 7.11
CA PHE A 183 1.82 10.15 7.93
C PHE A 183 1.11 10.61 9.21
N VAL A 184 0.48 9.67 9.92
CA VAL A 184 0.01 9.88 11.30
C VAL A 184 0.44 8.66 12.13
N VAL A 185 1.45 8.84 12.99
CA VAL A 185 1.82 7.83 14.01
C VAL A 185 0.95 8.09 15.22
N THR A 186 -0.06 7.23 15.41
CA THR A 186 -1.05 7.34 16.49
C THR A 186 -0.48 6.89 17.83
N GLU A 187 0.43 5.92 17.85
CA GLU A 187 0.99 5.38 19.09
C GLU A 187 2.37 4.74 18.85
N PHE A 188 3.28 4.90 19.82
CA PHE A 188 4.62 4.33 19.87
C PHE A 188 4.80 3.54 21.16
N GLN A 189 5.04 2.24 21.02
CA GLN A 189 5.22 1.34 22.16
C GLN A 189 6.54 0.59 22.03
N ALA A 190 7.10 0.21 23.17
CA ALA A 190 8.23 -0.69 23.20
C ALA A 190 8.11 -1.65 24.39
N GLU A 191 8.59 -2.87 24.22
CA GLU A 191 8.73 -3.86 25.28
C GLU A 191 10.08 -4.56 25.15
N VAL A 192 10.59 -5.08 26.27
CA VAL A 192 11.86 -5.80 26.33
C VAL A 192 11.65 -7.21 26.85
N THR A 193 12.28 -8.18 26.20
CA THR A 193 12.37 -9.56 26.67
C THR A 193 13.84 -9.86 26.93
N ALA A 194 14.23 -9.93 28.20
CA ALA A 194 15.61 -10.23 28.57
C ALA A 194 16.02 -11.62 28.09
N ALA A 195 17.23 -11.76 27.54
CA ALA A 195 17.75 -13.08 27.23
C ALA A 195 18.10 -13.83 28.51
N SER A 196 17.94 -15.15 28.49
CA SER A 196 18.29 -16.03 29.62
C SER A 196 19.41 -16.98 29.21
N ALA A 197 20.34 -17.23 30.14
CA ALA A 197 21.35 -18.27 29.99
C ALA A 197 20.75 -19.68 30.16
N ASP A 198 19.59 -19.81 30.80
CA ASP A 198 18.84 -21.07 30.89
C ASP A 198 17.99 -21.27 29.61
N PRO A 199 18.26 -22.30 28.79
CA PRO A 199 17.51 -22.60 27.57
C PRO A 199 16.03 -22.91 27.80
N LYS A 200 15.63 -23.27 29.03
CA LYS A 200 14.23 -23.56 29.39
C LYS A 200 13.47 -22.34 29.87
N ALA A 201 14.17 -21.25 30.19
CA ALA A 201 13.51 -20.03 30.61
C ALA A 201 12.65 -19.47 29.48
N LYS A 202 11.46 -18.99 29.83
CA LYS A 202 10.57 -18.25 28.94
C LYS A 202 10.36 -16.85 29.53
N PRO A 203 11.34 -15.95 29.40
CA PRO A 203 11.22 -14.59 29.89
C PRO A 203 9.97 -13.94 29.28
N LYS A 204 9.17 -13.28 30.13
CA LYS A 204 7.99 -12.55 29.64
C LYS A 204 8.43 -11.17 29.14
N PRO A 205 7.81 -10.64 28.07
CA PRO A 205 8.00 -9.25 27.67
C PRO A 205 7.60 -8.31 28.81
N ALA A 206 8.43 -7.30 29.07
CA ALA A 206 8.17 -6.22 30.00
C ALA A 206 7.94 -4.92 29.22
N PRO A 207 6.78 -4.25 29.36
CA PRO A 207 6.51 -3.00 28.65
C PRO A 207 7.41 -1.88 29.16
N LEU A 208 7.85 -1.03 28.25
CA LEU A 208 8.61 0.18 28.55
C LEU A 208 7.66 1.37 28.64
N LYS A 209 7.72 2.12 29.74
CA LYS A 209 6.91 3.33 29.94
C LYS A 209 7.66 4.56 29.44
N PHE A 210 7.01 5.36 28.60
CA PHE A 210 7.49 6.66 28.17
C PHE A 210 6.78 7.77 28.97
N VAL A 211 7.52 8.82 29.32
CA VAL A 211 7.00 9.93 30.16
C VAL A 211 6.97 11.27 29.44
N ASN A 212 7.69 11.40 28.33
CA ASN A 212 7.71 12.62 27.55
C ASN A 212 8.13 12.32 26.10
N ALA A 213 7.74 13.21 25.18
CA ALA A 213 8.10 13.14 23.78
C ALA A 213 8.36 14.53 23.20
N MET A 214 9.23 14.60 22.18
CA MET A 214 9.52 15.83 21.44
C MET A 214 9.83 15.55 19.98
N ALA A 215 9.17 16.27 19.09
CA ALA A 215 9.39 16.23 17.65
C ALA A 215 10.06 17.52 17.16
N ASP A 216 10.70 17.48 15.99
CA ASP A 216 11.17 18.70 15.32
C ASP A 216 10.02 19.51 14.71
N HIS A 217 8.96 18.83 14.33
CA HIS A 217 7.74 19.42 13.77
C HIS A 217 6.52 18.65 14.24
N ASN A 218 5.48 19.40 14.59
CA ASN A 218 4.14 18.90 14.86
C ASN A 218 3.18 19.66 13.94
N GLN A 219 2.37 18.93 13.17
CA GLN A 219 1.21 19.51 12.51
C GLN A 219 0.25 20.09 13.58
N SER A 220 -0.48 21.15 13.24
CA SER A 220 -1.48 21.74 14.14
C SER A 220 -2.49 20.69 14.62
N ASN A 221 -2.63 20.54 15.94
CA ASN A 221 -3.45 19.53 16.63
C ASN A 221 -2.98 18.06 16.52
N PHE A 222 -1.73 17.84 16.13
CA PHE A 222 -1.09 16.54 15.97
C PHE A 222 0.23 16.52 16.76
N ASP A 223 0.12 16.65 18.09
CA ASP A 223 1.28 16.69 18.99
C ASP A 223 1.83 15.27 19.23
N VAL A 224 3.12 15.08 19.01
CA VAL A 224 3.84 13.83 19.27
C VAL A 224 3.62 13.25 20.67
N LYS A 225 3.32 14.07 21.68
CA LYS A 225 3.04 13.59 23.04
C LYS A 225 1.83 12.67 23.12
N ALA A 226 0.86 12.81 22.21
CA ALA A 226 -0.26 11.89 22.14
C ALA A 226 0.16 10.51 21.62
N ALA A 227 1.32 10.36 20.98
CA ALA A 227 1.81 9.06 20.52
C ALA A 227 2.32 8.15 21.65
N ILE A 228 2.25 8.58 22.92
CA ILE A 228 2.65 7.78 24.09
C ILE A 228 1.62 7.88 25.23
N ASN A 229 0.38 8.26 24.93
CA ASN A 229 -0.68 8.40 25.93
C ASN A 229 -1.35 7.06 26.28
N GLY A 230 -1.04 5.97 25.56
CA GLY A 230 -1.63 4.65 25.73
C GLY A 230 -2.99 4.47 25.06
N ASN A 231 -3.45 5.47 24.29
CA ASN A 231 -4.68 5.43 23.53
C ASN A 231 -4.45 4.82 22.15
N VAL A 232 -4.87 3.57 22.00
CA VAL A 232 -4.73 2.82 20.75
C VAL A 232 -5.95 2.98 19.81
N ASP A 233 -6.87 3.89 20.14
CA ASP A 233 -8.05 4.19 19.35
C ASP A 233 -7.69 4.90 18.05
N ARG A 234 -8.51 4.67 17.02
CA ARG A 234 -8.31 5.25 15.69
C ARG A 234 -8.55 6.76 15.63
N ASN A 235 -9.18 7.35 16.64
CA ASN A 235 -9.51 8.78 16.66
C ASN A 235 -8.36 9.66 17.17
N ASP A 236 -7.26 9.07 17.63
CA ASP A 236 -6.17 9.85 18.18
C ASP A 236 -5.44 10.64 17.09
N ARG A 237 -5.07 11.87 17.44
CA ARG A 237 -4.33 12.82 16.60
C ARG A 237 -2.98 13.05 17.23
N ALA A 238 -2.09 12.10 17.00
CA ALA A 238 -0.73 12.15 17.50
C ALA A 238 0.20 12.67 16.41
N TRP A 239 1.36 12.06 16.18
CA TRP A 239 2.42 12.71 15.42
C TRP A 239 2.17 12.71 13.90
N ALA A 240 2.09 13.90 13.32
CA ALA A 240 1.98 14.13 11.87
C ALA A 240 2.77 15.39 11.45
N VAL A 241 3.10 15.48 10.17
CA VAL A 241 4.08 16.46 9.67
C VAL A 241 3.59 17.30 8.48
N ALA A 242 2.27 17.44 8.32
CA ALA A 242 1.71 18.19 7.20
C ALA A 242 2.36 19.58 7.03
N GLY A 243 2.66 19.93 5.78
CA GLY A 243 3.37 21.14 5.38
C GLY A 243 4.90 21.06 5.44
N GLN A 244 5.47 19.93 5.89
CA GLN A 244 6.92 19.69 5.94
C GLN A 244 7.32 18.31 5.38
N GLU A 245 6.46 17.64 4.64
CA GLU A 245 6.56 16.21 4.30
C GLU A 245 7.84 15.82 3.55
N ARG A 246 8.49 16.71 2.81
CA ARG A 246 9.59 16.35 1.88
C ARG A 246 10.99 16.48 2.47
N ARG A 247 11.09 16.35 3.80
CA ARG A 247 12.36 16.35 4.55
C ARG A 247 12.27 15.30 5.68
N PRO A 248 13.42 14.88 6.23
CA PRO A 248 13.42 14.01 7.41
C PRO A 248 12.78 14.69 8.62
N HIS A 249 12.16 13.89 9.47
CA HIS A 249 11.53 14.30 10.71
C HIS A 249 11.88 13.34 11.83
N TRP A 250 11.84 13.80 13.08
CA TRP A 250 12.19 12.97 14.23
C TRP A 250 11.18 13.14 15.36
N ALA A 251 10.79 12.02 15.96
CA ALA A 251 10.07 11.97 17.22
C ALA A 251 10.93 11.24 18.25
N ARG A 252 11.29 11.93 19.34
CA ARG A 252 12.13 11.41 20.43
C ARG A 252 11.27 11.15 21.66
N PHE A 253 11.49 10.05 22.34
CA PHE A 253 10.69 9.56 23.45
C PHE A 253 11.58 9.24 24.65
N GLN A 254 11.24 9.81 25.81
CA GLN A 254 11.96 9.61 27.07
C GLN A 254 11.33 8.47 27.86
N LEU A 255 12.15 7.51 28.30
CA LEU A 255 11.72 6.47 29.23
C LEU A 255 11.53 7.02 30.65
N ASP A 256 10.55 6.47 31.37
CA ASP A 256 10.34 6.73 32.81
C ASP A 256 11.57 6.32 33.63
N LYS A 257 12.15 5.16 33.29
CA LYS A 257 13.32 4.59 33.95
C LYS A 257 14.31 4.08 32.89
N PRO A 258 15.62 4.28 33.07
CA PRO A 258 16.61 3.71 32.15
C PRO A 258 16.47 2.19 32.05
N LEU A 259 16.34 1.70 30.82
CA LEU A 259 16.38 0.28 30.50
C LEU A 259 17.83 -0.19 30.56
N LYS A 260 18.14 -1.11 31.47
CA LYS A 260 19.45 -1.76 31.55
C LYS A 260 19.36 -3.16 30.98
N ILE A 261 20.16 -3.45 29.97
CA ILE A 261 20.29 -4.77 29.36
C ILE A 261 21.64 -5.33 29.77
N GLY A 262 21.60 -6.48 30.45
CA GLY A 262 22.81 -7.17 30.89
C GLY A 262 23.51 -7.95 29.78
N ASP A 263 24.64 -8.57 30.11
CA ASP A 263 25.52 -9.22 29.13
C ASP A 263 24.91 -10.41 28.39
N GLN A 264 23.79 -10.97 28.86
CA GLN A 264 23.11 -12.04 28.12
C GLN A 264 22.39 -11.53 26.87
N GLY A 265 22.19 -10.21 26.75
CA GLY A 265 21.43 -9.58 25.68
C GLY A 265 19.93 -9.51 25.98
N ALA A 266 19.16 -9.05 25.01
CA ALA A 266 17.71 -8.97 25.07
C ALA A 266 17.12 -8.84 23.67
N THR A 267 15.82 -9.04 23.54
CA THR A 267 15.06 -8.61 22.36
C THR A 267 14.19 -7.42 22.75
N ILE A 268 14.31 -6.33 22.01
CA ILE A 268 13.43 -5.17 22.10
C ILE A 268 12.40 -5.29 20.98
N THR A 269 11.12 -5.25 21.33
CA THR A 269 10.02 -5.20 20.37
C THR A 269 9.45 -3.79 20.37
N VAL A 270 9.50 -3.11 19.23
CA VAL A 270 8.94 -1.76 19.03
C VAL A 270 7.67 -1.88 18.19
N LYS A 271 6.60 -1.21 18.60
CA LYS A 271 5.37 -1.10 17.82
C LYS A 271 5.12 0.35 17.44
N ILE A 272 4.88 0.58 16.15
CA ILE A 272 4.52 1.89 15.59
C ILE A 272 3.15 1.74 14.95
N LEU A 273 2.15 2.39 15.53
CA LEU A 273 0.76 2.28 15.09
C LEU A 273 0.42 3.51 14.24
N CYS A 274 -0.14 3.28 13.06
CA CYS A 274 -0.67 4.31 12.17
C CYS A 274 -2.15 4.02 11.93
N ARG A 275 -3.00 4.44 12.86
CA ARG A 275 -4.41 4.01 12.94
C ARG A 275 -5.45 5.11 12.74
N TYR A 276 -5.03 6.32 12.33
CA TYR A 276 -5.91 7.49 12.21
C TYR A 276 -7.20 7.19 11.43
N SER A 277 -8.35 7.67 11.91
CA SER A 277 -9.68 7.31 11.40
C SER A 277 -10.14 8.20 10.24
N ASN A 278 -9.66 9.44 10.15
CA ASN A 278 -10.06 10.38 9.09
C ASN A 278 -9.13 10.31 7.86
N GLY A 279 -8.70 9.10 7.50
CA GLY A 279 -7.85 8.83 6.34
C GLY A 279 -6.72 7.87 6.68
N ASP A 280 -6.23 7.18 5.67
CA ASP A 280 -5.12 6.24 5.80
C ASP A 280 -3.81 7.01 5.69
N TYR A 281 -3.03 7.15 6.76
CA TYR A 281 -1.75 7.88 6.73
C TYR A 281 -0.60 7.02 7.28
N PRO A 282 -0.30 5.88 6.62
CA PRO A 282 0.77 5.00 7.04
C PRO A 282 2.15 5.65 6.86
N LEU A 283 3.02 5.46 7.86
CA LEU A 283 4.44 5.78 7.74
C LEU A 283 5.09 4.84 6.72
N GLY A 284 5.88 5.38 5.79
CA GLY A 284 6.42 4.69 4.62
C GLY A 284 7.90 4.36 4.70
N CYS A 285 8.76 5.30 5.05
CA CYS A 285 10.19 5.04 5.26
C CYS A 285 10.62 5.63 6.60
N PHE A 286 11.22 4.79 7.46
CA PHE A 286 11.56 5.20 8.81
C PHE A 286 12.70 4.38 9.41
N ARG A 287 13.30 4.89 10.47
CA ARG A 287 14.35 4.22 11.25
C ARG A 287 14.10 4.43 12.74
N VAL A 288 14.47 3.45 13.55
CA VAL A 288 14.41 3.56 15.02
C VAL A 288 15.82 3.67 15.59
N TRP A 289 15.96 4.50 16.61
CA TRP A 289 17.21 4.76 17.31
C TRP A 289 17.04 4.62 18.82
N GLY A 290 18.14 4.38 19.52
CA GLY A 290 18.23 4.39 20.99
C GLY A 290 19.37 5.29 21.48
N THR A 291 19.27 5.79 22.70
CA THR A 291 20.34 6.57 23.36
C THR A 291 20.47 6.21 24.83
N ASP A 292 21.67 6.37 25.38
CA ASP A 292 21.99 6.26 26.81
C ASP A 292 22.09 7.63 27.49
N SER A 293 21.90 8.72 26.75
CA SER A 293 22.02 10.10 27.25
C SER A 293 21.04 10.40 28.37
N SER A 294 21.47 11.14 29.39
CA SER A 294 20.55 11.66 30.42
C SER A 294 19.54 12.68 29.90
N ARG A 295 19.73 13.18 28.66
CA ARG A 295 18.82 14.08 27.95
C ARG A 295 18.36 13.46 26.63
N PRO A 296 17.51 12.43 26.68
CA PRO A 296 17.09 11.67 25.48
C PRO A 296 16.15 12.46 24.55
N LEU A 297 15.71 13.66 24.93
CA LEU A 297 14.92 14.52 24.07
C LEU A 297 15.79 15.49 23.25
N ASP A 298 17.07 15.67 23.57
CA ASP A 298 17.96 16.51 22.75
C ASP A 298 18.12 15.89 21.35
N LEU A 299 18.27 16.70 20.31
CA LEU A 299 18.36 16.19 18.93
C LEU A 299 19.58 15.30 18.76
N GLY A 300 20.68 15.67 19.40
CA GLY A 300 21.90 14.88 19.39
C GLY A 300 22.49 14.68 18.00
N LEU A 301 23.35 13.68 17.90
CA LEU A 301 23.93 13.19 16.65
C LEU A 301 24.03 11.65 16.68
N PRO A 302 24.14 10.99 15.53
CA PRO A 302 24.48 9.57 15.49
C PRO A 302 25.80 9.30 16.23
N ALA A 303 25.90 8.22 16.99
CA ALA A 303 27.01 8.02 17.91
C ALA A 303 28.41 7.95 17.26
N GLY A 304 28.49 7.56 15.98
CA GLY A 304 29.75 7.61 15.20
C GLY A 304 30.29 9.03 14.99
N PHE A 305 29.44 10.07 15.16
CA PHE A 305 29.85 11.46 14.97
C PHE A 305 30.89 11.90 15.98
N SER A 306 30.84 11.43 17.23
CA SER A 306 31.81 11.89 18.23
C SER A 306 33.25 11.51 17.86
N GLN A 307 33.44 10.38 17.17
CA GLN A 307 34.77 9.98 16.68
C GLN A 307 35.23 10.81 15.49
N ALA A 308 34.32 11.10 14.55
CA ALA A 308 34.63 11.92 13.40
C ALA A 308 34.88 13.40 13.78
N LEU A 309 34.03 13.97 14.63
CA LEU A 309 34.06 15.38 15.02
C LEU A 309 35.12 15.69 16.09
N ALA A 310 35.70 14.70 16.75
CA ALA A 310 36.87 14.89 17.63
C ALA A 310 38.16 15.20 16.86
N LEU A 311 38.19 14.91 15.56
CA LEU A 311 39.32 15.18 14.67
C LEU A 311 39.06 16.45 13.86
N ALA A 312 40.12 17.20 13.56
CA ALA A 312 40.00 18.30 12.61
C ALA A 312 39.54 17.75 11.24
N PRO A 313 38.78 18.50 10.43
CA PRO A 313 38.28 18.01 9.14
C PRO A 313 39.35 17.39 8.22
N ALA A 314 40.58 17.92 8.27
CA ALA A 314 41.72 17.41 7.49
C ALA A 314 42.26 16.06 8.00
N GLU A 315 42.08 15.74 9.27
CA GLU A 315 42.61 14.54 9.95
C GLU A 315 41.64 13.36 9.90
N ARG A 316 40.38 13.59 9.48
CA ARG A 316 39.37 12.55 9.34
C ARG A 316 39.72 11.57 8.20
N SER A 317 39.48 10.29 8.42
CA SER A 317 39.54 9.27 7.36
C SER A 317 38.44 9.50 6.31
N ASP A 318 38.60 8.90 5.13
CA ASP A 318 37.59 9.02 4.07
C ASP A 318 36.22 8.47 4.48
N ALA A 319 36.21 7.39 5.28
CA ALA A 319 34.99 6.84 5.86
C ALA A 319 34.30 7.83 6.81
N GLN A 320 35.06 8.54 7.65
CA GLN A 320 34.52 9.56 8.55
C GLN A 320 33.99 10.77 7.79
N LYS A 321 34.71 11.23 6.75
CA LYS A 321 34.26 12.32 5.87
C LYS A 321 32.97 11.94 5.16
N ALA A 322 32.91 10.75 4.56
CA ALA A 322 31.72 10.25 3.88
C ALA A 322 30.53 10.11 4.85
N PHE A 323 30.76 9.65 6.07
CA PHE A 323 29.72 9.53 7.09
C PHE A 323 29.13 10.89 7.49
N VAL A 324 29.98 11.89 7.76
CA VAL A 324 29.53 13.26 8.08
C VAL A 324 28.80 13.87 6.89
N GLN A 325 29.35 13.74 5.68
CA GLN A 325 28.73 14.27 4.47
C GLN A 325 27.38 13.63 4.18
N ALA A 326 27.23 12.31 4.34
CA ALA A 326 25.97 11.61 4.15
C ALA A 326 24.89 12.14 5.09
N TYR A 327 25.19 12.29 6.38
CA TYR A 327 24.24 12.84 7.34
C TYR A 327 23.80 14.27 7.00
N VAL A 328 24.74 15.15 6.64
CA VAL A 328 24.39 16.55 6.27
C VAL A 328 23.55 16.56 5.01
N ARG A 329 23.92 15.78 3.99
CA ARG A 329 23.21 15.64 2.73
C ARG A 329 21.78 15.13 2.92
N ASP A 330 21.60 14.11 3.73
CA ASP A 330 20.30 13.48 3.97
C ASP A 330 19.35 14.40 4.77
N GLN A 331 19.88 15.49 5.33
CA GLN A 331 19.16 16.53 6.08
C GLN A 331 19.02 17.86 5.31
N ASP A 332 19.73 18.01 4.19
CA ASP A 332 19.72 19.24 3.40
C ASP A 332 18.46 19.31 2.53
N VAL A 333 17.57 20.25 2.87
CA VAL A 333 16.26 20.39 2.21
C VAL A 333 16.39 20.68 0.72
N GLU A 334 17.40 21.45 0.31
CA GLU A 334 17.58 21.83 -1.10
C GLU A 334 18.19 20.67 -1.90
N TYR A 335 19.07 19.87 -1.29
CA TYR A 335 19.53 18.60 -1.84
C TYR A 335 18.35 17.65 -2.10
N LEU A 336 17.51 17.43 -1.08
CA LEU A 336 16.35 16.53 -1.18
C LEU A 336 15.34 17.02 -2.22
N LYS A 337 15.08 18.33 -2.28
CA LYS A 337 14.23 18.94 -3.30
C LYS A 337 14.76 18.70 -4.71
N ARG A 338 16.06 18.85 -4.94
CA ARG A 338 16.68 18.60 -6.26
C ARG A 338 16.66 17.12 -6.62
N LYS A 339 16.96 16.24 -5.66
CA LYS A 339 16.83 14.79 -5.82
C LYS A 339 15.40 14.41 -6.22
N GLN A 340 14.41 15.00 -5.55
CA GLN A 340 13.01 14.82 -5.87
C GLN A 340 12.68 15.29 -7.28
N THR A 341 13.05 16.51 -7.67
CA THR A 341 12.79 17.04 -9.01
C THR A 341 13.37 16.11 -10.08
N LEU A 342 14.61 15.66 -9.90
CA LEU A 342 15.24 14.72 -10.82
C LEU A 342 14.48 13.39 -10.92
N ALA A 343 14.04 12.83 -9.80
CA ALA A 343 13.28 11.59 -9.78
C ALA A 343 11.87 11.76 -10.37
N GLN A 344 11.21 12.90 -10.16
CA GLN A 344 9.91 13.23 -10.76
C GLN A 344 10.01 13.34 -12.28
N GLU A 345 11.02 14.04 -12.80
CA GLU A 345 11.21 14.17 -14.25
C GLU A 345 11.53 12.83 -14.93
N LYS A 346 12.08 11.86 -14.18
CA LYS A 346 12.33 10.49 -14.66
C LYS A 346 11.09 9.58 -14.64
N ARG A 347 9.97 9.99 -14.05
CA ARG A 347 8.73 9.19 -14.06
C ARG A 347 8.22 9.04 -15.51
N PRO A 348 7.60 7.90 -15.88
CA PRO A 348 7.01 7.75 -17.20
C PRO A 348 6.01 8.87 -17.53
N LEU A 349 5.97 9.29 -18.79
CA LEU A 349 4.96 10.24 -19.26
C LEU A 349 3.55 9.64 -19.05
N PRO A 350 2.56 10.48 -18.72
CA PRO A 350 1.18 10.03 -18.64
C PRO A 350 0.70 9.47 -19.99
N ALA A 351 -0.24 8.53 -19.94
CA ALA A 351 -0.89 8.03 -21.15
C ALA A 351 -1.68 9.16 -21.84
N ASP A 352 -1.78 9.08 -23.17
CA ASP A 352 -2.59 10.02 -23.95
C ASP A 352 -4.09 9.71 -23.76
N PRO A 353 -4.89 10.62 -23.16
CA PRO A 353 -6.29 10.33 -22.83
C PRO A 353 -7.14 9.97 -24.05
N ARG A 354 -6.89 10.62 -25.19
CA ARG A 354 -7.65 10.38 -26.42
C ARG A 354 -7.32 9.02 -27.04
N MET A 355 -6.06 8.63 -27.06
CA MET A 355 -5.66 7.30 -27.52
C MET A 355 -6.27 6.20 -26.64
N GLU A 356 -6.33 6.40 -25.32
CA GLU A 356 -6.95 5.45 -24.40
C GLU A 356 -8.47 5.36 -24.61
N GLU A 357 -9.15 6.49 -24.84
CA GLU A 357 -10.57 6.52 -25.18
C GLU A 357 -10.86 5.76 -26.50
N LEU A 358 -10.06 5.98 -27.54
CA LEU A 358 -10.21 5.30 -28.84
C LEU A 358 -9.98 3.79 -28.72
N LYS A 359 -8.98 3.35 -27.96
CA LYS A 359 -8.77 1.91 -27.69
C LYS A 359 -9.92 1.32 -26.89
N ALA A 360 -10.44 2.04 -25.89
CA ALA A 360 -11.59 1.58 -25.12
C ALA A 360 -12.84 1.42 -26.01
N ALA A 361 -13.07 2.35 -26.95
CA ALA A 361 -14.15 2.26 -27.93
C ALA A 361 -13.99 1.02 -28.84
N LEU A 362 -12.77 0.71 -29.28
CA LEU A 362 -12.49 -0.52 -30.04
C LEU A 362 -12.81 -1.78 -29.22
N VAL A 363 -12.33 -1.85 -27.98
CA VAL A 363 -12.61 -3.00 -27.08
C VAL A 363 -14.12 -3.18 -26.87
N MET A 364 -14.87 -2.09 -26.73
CA MET A 364 -16.33 -2.14 -26.63
C MET A 364 -16.98 -2.66 -27.91
N ALA A 365 -16.50 -2.22 -29.08
CA ALA A 365 -17.02 -2.66 -30.38
C ALA A 365 -16.67 -4.12 -30.70
N GLU A 366 -15.56 -4.64 -30.16
CA GLU A 366 -15.15 -6.04 -30.37
C GLU A 366 -15.97 -7.06 -29.59
N ARG A 367 -16.75 -6.63 -28.58
CA ARG A 367 -17.59 -7.50 -27.78
C ARG A 367 -18.54 -8.31 -28.67
N PRO A 368 -18.57 -9.65 -28.55
CA PRO A 368 -19.38 -10.49 -29.43
C PRO A 368 -20.87 -10.22 -29.24
N VAL A 369 -21.64 -10.35 -30.32
CA VAL A 369 -23.10 -10.38 -30.22
C VAL A 369 -23.51 -11.64 -29.45
N THR A 370 -24.11 -11.44 -28.29
CA THR A 370 -24.64 -12.52 -27.46
C THR A 370 -26.06 -12.89 -27.91
N ASP A 371 -26.42 -14.15 -27.70
CA ASP A 371 -27.79 -14.60 -27.97
C ASP A 371 -28.78 -13.92 -27.01
N ASP A 372 -30.00 -13.70 -27.50
CA ASP A 372 -31.08 -13.15 -26.69
C ASP A 372 -31.33 -14.05 -25.47
N PRO A 373 -31.24 -13.54 -24.23
CA PRO A 373 -31.42 -14.36 -23.03
C PRO A 373 -32.78 -15.10 -23.00
N ALA A 374 -33.83 -14.49 -23.57
CA ALA A 374 -35.13 -15.14 -23.66
C ALA A 374 -35.13 -16.33 -24.63
N LEU A 375 -34.39 -16.23 -25.74
CA LEU A 375 -34.21 -17.34 -26.68
C LEU A 375 -33.36 -18.46 -26.07
N VAL A 376 -32.30 -18.09 -25.34
CA VAL A 376 -31.47 -19.06 -24.61
C VAL A 376 -32.31 -19.81 -23.57
N GLY A 377 -33.16 -19.10 -22.82
CA GLY A 377 -34.11 -19.73 -21.90
C GLY A 377 -35.08 -20.68 -22.62
N LEU A 378 -35.66 -20.23 -23.74
CA LEU A 378 -36.60 -21.05 -24.50
C LEU A 378 -35.97 -22.32 -25.08
N ARG A 379 -34.68 -22.29 -25.47
CA ARG A 379 -33.93 -23.50 -25.87
C ARG A 379 -33.85 -24.50 -24.72
N ALA A 380 -33.49 -24.01 -23.51
CA ALA A 380 -33.43 -24.84 -22.32
C ALA A 380 -34.81 -25.43 -21.95
N ASP A 381 -35.88 -24.64 -22.08
CA ASP A 381 -37.26 -25.09 -21.84
C ASP A 381 -37.66 -26.21 -22.83
N VAL A 382 -37.31 -26.08 -24.11
CA VAL A 382 -37.54 -27.14 -25.11
C VAL A 382 -36.71 -28.38 -24.80
N ASP A 383 -35.43 -28.25 -24.45
CA ASP A 383 -34.59 -29.38 -24.07
C ASP A 383 -35.16 -30.14 -22.86
N GLN A 384 -35.64 -29.42 -21.85
CA GLN A 384 -36.33 -30.01 -20.70
C GLN A 384 -37.63 -30.69 -21.12
N SER A 385 -38.41 -30.07 -22.00
CA SER A 385 -39.64 -30.63 -22.52
C SER A 385 -39.41 -31.93 -23.32
N ILE A 386 -38.32 -32.04 -24.09
CA ILE A 386 -37.92 -33.30 -24.76
C ILE A 386 -37.70 -34.41 -23.73
N GLN A 387 -37.00 -34.12 -22.62
CA GLN A 387 -36.76 -35.11 -21.57
C GLN A 387 -38.06 -35.55 -20.88
N GLN A 388 -38.97 -34.59 -20.63
CA GLN A 388 -40.30 -34.86 -20.06
C GLN A 388 -41.14 -35.72 -21.01
N ALA A 389 -41.12 -35.41 -22.31
CA ALA A 389 -41.84 -36.12 -23.36
C ALA A 389 -41.26 -37.51 -23.67
N ALA A 390 -39.96 -37.74 -23.47
CA ALA A 390 -39.34 -39.06 -23.58
C ALA A 390 -39.68 -39.96 -22.37
N ASN A 391 -39.90 -39.36 -21.20
CA ASN A 391 -40.16 -40.06 -19.94
C ASN A 391 -41.60 -39.85 -19.43
N ARG A 392 -42.60 -39.80 -20.34
CA ARG A 392 -44.00 -39.42 -20.04
C ARG A 392 -44.59 -40.08 -18.79
N ARG A 393 -44.32 -41.37 -18.59
CA ARG A 393 -44.81 -42.12 -17.41
C ARG A 393 -44.19 -41.63 -16.11
N LEU A 394 -42.88 -41.36 -16.12
CA LEU A 394 -42.16 -40.83 -14.96
C LEU A 394 -42.59 -39.39 -14.68
N THR A 395 -42.66 -38.55 -15.70
CA THR A 395 -43.12 -37.15 -15.59
C THR A 395 -44.53 -37.08 -15.01
N ALA A 396 -45.48 -37.85 -15.55
CA ALA A 396 -46.85 -37.86 -15.05
C ALA A 396 -46.97 -38.46 -13.64
N ALA A 397 -46.15 -39.46 -13.30
CA ALA A 397 -46.09 -39.99 -11.93
C ALA A 397 -45.51 -38.96 -10.96
N GLN A 398 -44.49 -38.19 -11.36
CA GLN A 398 -43.92 -37.10 -10.60
C GLN A 398 -44.92 -35.95 -10.42
N ASP A 399 -45.63 -35.54 -11.47
CA ASP A 399 -46.66 -34.49 -11.42
C ASP A 399 -47.86 -34.91 -10.56
N LEU A 400 -48.32 -36.15 -10.70
CA LEU A 400 -49.37 -36.70 -9.84
C LEU A 400 -48.91 -36.75 -8.39
N THR A 401 -47.67 -37.18 -8.13
CA THR A 401 -47.08 -37.20 -6.79
C THR A 401 -46.96 -35.79 -6.22
N TRP A 402 -46.55 -34.81 -7.03
CA TRP A 402 -46.45 -33.41 -6.64
C TRP A 402 -47.83 -32.80 -6.35
N ALA A 403 -48.82 -33.07 -7.19
CA ALA A 403 -50.20 -32.62 -7.00
C ALA A 403 -50.85 -33.27 -5.76
N LEU A 404 -50.57 -34.54 -5.50
CA LEU A 404 -51.02 -35.25 -4.29
C LEU A 404 -50.34 -34.68 -3.05
N ILE A 405 -49.02 -34.45 -3.07
CA ILE A 405 -48.26 -33.90 -1.94
C ILE A 405 -48.67 -32.45 -1.63
N ASN A 406 -49.01 -31.65 -2.64
CA ASN A 406 -49.42 -30.25 -2.47
C ASN A 406 -50.94 -30.05 -2.35
N ASN A 407 -51.72 -31.12 -2.28
CA ASN A 407 -53.14 -31.05 -1.99
C ASN A 407 -53.36 -30.84 -0.48
N ALA A 408 -54.25 -29.91 -0.12
CA ALA A 408 -54.66 -29.67 1.27
C ALA A 408 -55.13 -30.95 1.99
N ALA A 409 -55.74 -31.90 1.29
CA ALA A 409 -56.16 -33.18 1.88
C ALA A 409 -54.99 -34.07 2.32
N PHE A 410 -53.83 -33.98 1.66
CA PHE A 410 -52.63 -34.73 2.02
C PHE A 410 -51.79 -34.00 3.07
N LEU A 411 -51.67 -32.67 2.96
CA LEU A 411 -50.94 -31.82 3.92
C LEU A 411 -51.68 -31.66 5.27
N PHE A 412 -53.00 -31.77 5.29
CA PHE A 412 -53.84 -31.61 6.48
C PHE A 412 -54.68 -32.85 6.80
N ASN A 413 -54.07 -34.04 6.68
CA ASN A 413 -54.71 -35.30 7.02
C ASN A 413 -55.28 -35.24 8.46
N ARG A 414 -56.60 -35.18 8.60
CA ARG A 414 -57.35 -35.41 9.85
C ARG A 414 -58.12 -36.70 9.71
#